data_AF-A0A820JJ83-F1
#
_entry.id   AF-A0A820JJ83-F1
#
_cell.length_a   1.000
_cell.length_b   1.000
_cell.length_c   1.000
_cell.angle_alpha   90.00
_cell.angle_beta   90.00
_cell.angle_gamma   90.00
#
_symmetry.space_group_name_H-M   'P 1'
#
loop_
_entity.id
_entity.type
_entity.pdbx_description
1 polymer ?
#
loop_
_entity_poly.entity_id
_entity_poly.type
_entity_poly.pdbx_seq_one_letter_code
_entity_poly.pdbx_strand_id
1 'polypeptide(L)'
;TRCLLQWNTTGATVAGDASGATGITLNRLNNPNDISLDSNNTLYIADTGNNRVLQWVIGATSGTVVAGQANTASGATANQLNGPQGVVVDTSSNIYVADTNNNRVQSWPTLAVQGTTISVT
;
A
#
# COMPACT_ATOMS: atom_id res chain seq x y z
N THR A 1 6.28 -39.93 -7.93
CA THR A 1 6.71 -38.80 -8.77
C THR A 1 6.91 -37.59 -7.87
N ARG A 2 8.15 -37.13 -7.68
CA ARG A 2 8.45 -35.98 -6.81
C ARG A 2 8.26 -34.71 -7.64
N CYS A 3 7.31 -33.86 -7.28
CA CYS A 3 7.20 -32.52 -7.83
C CYS A 3 8.33 -31.68 -7.24
N LEU A 4 9.36 -31.36 -8.04
CA LEU A 4 10.38 -30.42 -7.63
C LEU A 4 9.85 -29.03 -7.97
N LEU A 5 9.56 -28.22 -6.95
CA LEU A 5 9.36 -26.79 -7.16
C LEU A 5 10.67 -26.20 -7.72
N GLN A 6 10.60 -25.60 -8.90
CA GLN A 6 11.67 -24.79 -9.45
C GLN A 6 11.25 -23.33 -9.36
N TRP A 7 12.09 -22.51 -8.73
CA TRP A 7 11.90 -21.08 -8.60
C TRP A 7 12.66 -20.35 -9.72
N ASN A 8 12.15 -19.19 -10.15
CA ASN A 8 12.89 -18.33 -11.06
C ASN A 8 14.14 -17.77 -10.35
N THR A 9 15.26 -17.68 -11.06
CA THR A 9 16.50 -17.07 -10.57
C THR A 9 16.52 -15.55 -10.71
N THR A 10 15.53 -14.98 -11.39
CA THR A 10 15.42 -13.54 -11.66
C THR A 10 14.10 -12.99 -11.11
N GLY A 11 14.18 -11.88 -10.37
CA GLY A 11 13.02 -11.14 -9.89
C GLY A 11 12.52 -10.12 -10.93
N ALA A 12 11.28 -9.65 -10.75
CA ALA A 12 10.71 -8.57 -11.53
C ALA A 12 10.25 -7.44 -10.60
N THR A 13 10.47 -6.19 -11.00
CA THR A 13 9.91 -5.03 -10.29
C THR A 13 8.41 -4.94 -10.60
N VAL A 14 7.57 -5.09 -9.57
CA VAL A 14 6.10 -5.02 -9.68
C VAL A 14 5.53 -3.70 -9.14
N ALA A 15 6.32 -2.96 -8.36
CA ALA A 15 6.00 -1.64 -7.82
C ALA A 15 7.28 -0.83 -7.60
N GLY A 16 7.18 0.49 -7.72
CA GLY A 16 8.33 1.39 -7.82
C GLY A 16 8.89 1.45 -9.24
N ASP A 17 9.83 2.37 -9.48
CA ASP A 17 10.48 2.48 -10.79
C ASP A 17 11.65 1.51 -10.93
N ALA A 18 11.99 1.17 -12.18
CA ALA A 18 13.08 0.24 -12.49
C ALA A 18 14.49 0.81 -12.20
N SER A 19 14.61 2.11 -11.92
CA SER A 19 15.90 2.74 -11.59
C SER A 19 16.31 2.52 -10.13
N GLY A 20 15.38 2.09 -9.27
CA GLY A 20 15.61 1.92 -7.84
C GLY A 20 15.76 3.24 -7.09
N ALA A 21 15.43 4.36 -7.72
CA ALA A 21 15.55 5.67 -7.11
C ALA A 21 14.36 5.96 -6.18
N THR A 22 14.67 6.61 -5.05
CA THR A 22 13.65 7.04 -4.10
C THR A 22 12.87 8.25 -4.62
N GLY A 23 11.62 8.40 -4.18
CA GLY A 23 10.86 9.63 -4.44
C GLY A 23 9.44 9.60 -3.90
N ILE A 24 8.77 10.75 -3.98
CA ILE A 24 7.42 10.97 -3.47
C ILE A 24 6.33 10.80 -4.53
N THR A 25 6.69 10.74 -5.82
CA THR A 25 5.73 10.48 -6.90
C THR A 25 5.11 9.10 -6.72
N LEU A 26 3.91 8.89 -7.26
CA LEU A 26 3.15 7.66 -7.03
C LEU A 26 3.73 6.43 -7.75
N ASN A 27 4.72 6.63 -8.63
CA ASN A 27 5.50 5.56 -9.25
C ASN A 27 6.80 5.23 -8.50
N ARG A 28 7.08 5.90 -7.37
CA ARG A 28 8.31 5.73 -6.58
C ARG A 28 7.98 5.40 -5.13
N LEU A 29 8.93 4.70 -4.51
CA LEU A 29 8.90 4.29 -3.11
C LEU A 29 10.13 4.84 -2.39
N ASN A 30 10.08 4.87 -1.06
CA ASN A 30 11.18 5.28 -0.20
C ASN A 30 11.22 4.36 1.03
N ASN A 31 12.20 3.45 1.07
CA ASN A 31 12.38 2.45 2.14
C ASN A 31 11.09 1.69 2.49
N PRO A 32 10.43 1.00 1.54
CA PRO A 32 9.25 0.22 1.85
C PRO A 32 9.61 -0.95 2.78
N ASN A 33 8.94 -1.09 3.92
CA ASN A 33 9.27 -2.12 4.92
C ASN A 33 8.37 -3.35 4.87
N ASP A 34 7.16 -3.24 4.32
CA ASP A 34 6.21 -4.34 4.32
C ASP A 34 5.26 -4.27 3.12
N ILE A 35 4.71 -5.42 2.77
CA ILE A 35 3.72 -5.59 1.72
C ILE A 35 2.60 -6.56 2.14
N SER A 36 1.39 -6.32 1.65
CA SER A 36 0.25 -7.25 1.77
C SER A 36 -0.50 -7.35 0.45
N LEU A 37 -1.12 -8.49 0.19
CA LEU A 37 -1.99 -8.70 -0.96
C LEU A 37 -3.44 -8.87 -0.50
N ASP A 38 -4.40 -8.32 -1.24
CA ASP A 38 -5.81 -8.68 -1.09
C ASP A 38 -6.19 -9.89 -1.97
N SER A 39 -7.45 -10.33 -1.87
CA SER A 39 -8.00 -11.44 -2.67
C SER A 39 -8.08 -11.14 -4.17
N ASN A 40 -7.92 -9.88 -4.59
CA ASN A 40 -7.91 -9.44 -5.98
C ASN A 40 -6.49 -9.29 -6.55
N ASN A 41 -5.47 -9.76 -5.82
CA ASN A 41 -4.05 -9.58 -6.14
C ASN A 41 -3.63 -8.10 -6.24
N THR A 42 -4.26 -7.22 -5.47
CA THR A 42 -3.81 -5.85 -5.29
C THR A 42 -2.75 -5.79 -4.19
N LEU A 43 -1.62 -5.16 -4.48
CA LEU A 43 -0.52 -5.01 -3.55
C LEU A 43 -0.69 -3.75 -2.70
N TYR A 44 -0.49 -3.86 -1.40
CA TYR A 44 -0.47 -2.75 -0.45
C TYR A 44 0.94 -2.66 0.12
N ILE A 45 1.53 -1.47 0.07
CA ILE A 45 2.94 -1.26 0.37
C ILE A 45 3.06 -0.21 1.46
N ALA A 46 3.71 -0.56 2.57
CA ALA A 46 4.09 0.40 3.59
C ALA A 46 5.30 1.20 3.09
N ASP A 47 5.04 2.35 2.44
CA ASP A 47 6.04 3.27 1.89
C ASP A 47 6.62 4.14 3.01
N THR A 48 7.38 3.50 3.91
CA THR A 48 7.72 4.01 5.24
C THR A 48 8.42 5.36 5.21
N GLY A 49 9.40 5.55 4.33
CA GLY A 49 10.14 6.81 4.20
C GLY A 49 9.29 7.97 3.70
N ASN A 50 8.10 7.68 3.15
CA ASN A 50 7.13 8.66 2.68
C ASN A 50 5.87 8.74 3.57
N ASN A 51 5.87 8.10 4.74
CA ASN A 51 4.78 8.16 5.72
C ASN A 51 3.39 7.87 5.14
N ARG A 52 3.31 6.88 4.24
CA ARG A 52 2.07 6.53 3.55
C ARG A 52 1.97 5.03 3.28
N VAL A 53 0.78 4.58 2.92
CA VAL A 53 0.55 3.27 2.30
C VAL A 53 0.06 3.48 0.88
N LEU A 54 0.68 2.78 -0.06
CA LEU A 54 0.26 2.75 -1.45
C LEU A 54 -0.44 1.43 -1.78
N GLN A 55 -1.61 1.53 -2.41
CA GLN A 55 -2.23 0.44 -3.16
C GLN A 55 -1.63 0.42 -4.57
N TRP A 56 -1.30 -0.75 -5.09
CA TRP A 56 -0.68 -0.95 -6.38
C TRP A 56 -1.29 -2.17 -7.07
N VAL A 57 -2.02 -1.95 -8.16
CA VAL A 57 -2.53 -3.03 -9.01
C VAL A 57 -1.37 -3.63 -9.78
N ILE A 58 -1.19 -4.95 -9.75
CA ILE A 58 -0.10 -5.62 -10.46
C ILE A 58 -0.17 -5.29 -11.96
N GLY A 59 0.93 -4.76 -12.50
CA GLY A 59 1.03 -4.28 -13.89
C GLY A 59 0.75 -2.79 -14.08
N ALA A 60 0.29 -2.07 -13.05
CA ALA A 60 0.17 -0.61 -13.08
C ALA A 60 1.56 0.07 -13.03
N THR A 61 1.64 1.30 -13.56
CA THR A 61 2.86 2.12 -13.57
C THR A 61 2.99 3.03 -12.34
N SER A 62 1.93 3.16 -11.56
CA SER A 62 1.88 3.97 -10.32
C SER A 62 0.84 3.41 -9.35
N GLY A 63 1.04 3.68 -8.06
CA GLY A 63 0.09 3.35 -7.01
C GLY A 63 -0.90 4.48 -6.69
N THR A 64 -1.73 4.23 -5.69
CA THR A 64 -2.71 5.17 -5.11
C THR A 64 -2.53 5.23 -3.60
N VAL A 65 -2.57 6.42 -3.02
CA VAL A 65 -2.48 6.58 -1.55
C VAL A 65 -3.79 6.11 -0.92
N VAL A 66 -3.68 5.16 0.00
CA VAL A 66 -4.83 4.58 0.72
C VAL A 66 -4.75 4.78 2.24
N ALA A 67 -3.58 5.13 2.76
CA ALA A 67 -3.43 5.61 4.13
C ALA A 67 -2.29 6.65 4.22
N GLY A 68 -2.43 7.62 5.12
CA GLY A 68 -1.53 8.78 5.22
C GLY A 68 -1.87 9.88 4.21
N GLN A 69 -0.88 10.72 3.89
CA GLN A 69 -1.08 11.89 3.02
C GLN A 69 -0.23 11.81 1.74
N ALA A 70 -0.79 12.33 0.63
CA ALA A 70 -0.09 12.37 -0.66
C ALA A 70 1.17 13.25 -0.64
N ASN A 71 1.20 14.28 0.20
CA ASN A 71 2.36 15.15 0.41
C ASN A 71 3.44 14.52 1.31
N THR A 72 3.27 13.26 1.73
CA THR A 72 4.22 12.50 2.56
C THR A 72 4.52 13.08 3.95
N ALA A 73 3.71 14.04 4.40
CA ALA A 73 3.90 14.67 5.69
C ALA A 73 3.65 13.67 6.83
N SER A 74 4.62 13.55 7.74
CA SER A 74 4.47 12.77 8.95
C SER A 74 3.59 13.50 9.98
N GLY A 75 2.83 12.77 10.78
CA GLY A 75 2.14 13.33 11.94
C GLY A 75 1.28 12.32 12.68
N ALA A 76 0.54 12.79 13.68
CA ALA A 76 -0.23 11.94 14.60
C ALA A 76 -1.75 12.13 14.50
N THR A 77 -2.24 12.97 13.59
CA THR A 77 -3.69 13.08 13.33
C THR A 77 -4.24 11.80 12.71
N ALA A 78 -5.56 11.65 12.67
CA ALA A 78 -6.22 10.45 12.15
C ALA A 78 -5.97 10.17 10.66
N ASN A 79 -5.55 11.19 9.90
CA ASN A 79 -5.23 11.05 8.48
C ASN A 79 -3.72 11.06 8.19
N GLN A 80 -2.88 10.96 9.22
CA GLN A 80 -1.42 10.98 9.12
C GLN A 80 -0.82 9.70 9.69
N LEU A 81 0.35 9.36 9.16
CA LEU A 81 1.21 8.29 9.65
C LEU A 81 2.59 8.88 9.97
N ASN A 82 3.40 8.13 10.71
CA ASN A 82 4.78 8.45 11.00
C ASN A 82 5.58 7.14 11.03
N GLY A 83 6.38 6.91 10.00
CA GLY A 83 7.16 5.68 9.84
C GLY A 83 6.31 4.40 9.93
N PRO A 84 5.30 4.21 9.05
CA PRO A 84 4.53 2.97 9.04
C PRO A 84 5.41 1.80 8.62
N GLN A 85 5.52 0.75 9.43
CA GLN A 85 6.42 -0.38 9.15
C GLN A 85 5.70 -1.66 8.73
N GLY A 86 4.41 -1.78 9.03
CA GLY A 86 3.62 -2.97 8.71
C GLY A 86 2.27 -2.60 8.13
N VAL A 87 1.79 -3.38 7.18
CA VAL A 87 0.47 -3.22 6.56
C VAL A 87 -0.18 -4.58 6.35
N VAL A 88 -1.43 -4.72 6.76
CA VAL A 88 -2.26 -5.89 6.42
C VAL A 88 -3.60 -5.43 5.88
N VAL A 89 -4.18 -6.22 4.99
CA VAL A 89 -5.51 -5.99 4.42
C VAL A 89 -6.43 -7.17 4.77
N ASP A 90 -7.65 -6.88 5.22
CA ASP A 90 -8.66 -7.91 5.48
C ASP A 90 -9.47 -8.27 4.23
N THR A 91 -10.36 -9.26 4.35
CA THR A 91 -11.22 -9.71 3.25
C THR A 91 -12.27 -8.69 2.81
N SER A 92 -12.49 -7.65 3.61
CA SER A 92 -13.37 -6.50 3.31
C SER A 92 -12.58 -5.31 2.74
N SER A 93 -11.31 -5.53 2.41
CA SER A 93 -10.35 -4.52 1.96
C SER A 93 -10.09 -3.40 2.98
N ASN A 94 -10.36 -3.61 4.27
CA ASN A 94 -9.90 -2.67 5.29
C ASN A 94 -8.40 -2.85 5.50
N ILE A 95 -7.69 -1.74 5.66
CA ILE A 95 -6.24 -1.70 5.80
C ILE A 95 -5.91 -1.42 7.26
N TYR A 96 -4.98 -2.18 7.82
CA TYR A 96 -4.45 -1.95 9.16
C TYR A 96 -2.96 -1.66 9.06
N VAL A 97 -2.54 -0.54 9.64
CA VAL A 97 -1.19 -0.02 9.50
C VAL A 97 -0.54 0.07 10.86
N ALA A 98 0.62 -0.55 11.03
CA ALA A 98 1.49 -0.35 12.18
C ALA A 98 2.20 1.01 12.02
N ASP A 99 1.64 2.03 12.67
CA ASP A 99 2.10 3.42 12.65
C ASP A 99 3.19 3.61 13.72
N THR A 100 4.35 2.99 13.45
CA THR A 100 5.32 2.59 14.48
C THR A 100 5.89 3.75 15.27
N ASN A 101 6.23 4.88 14.63
CA ASN A 101 6.80 6.02 15.38
C ASN A 101 5.74 6.76 16.22
N ASN A 102 4.45 6.53 15.94
CA ASN A 102 3.35 7.01 16.76
C ASN A 102 2.89 5.98 17.81
N ASN A 103 3.55 4.83 17.92
CA ASN A 103 3.24 3.76 18.87
C ASN A 103 1.78 3.28 18.81
N ARG A 104 1.20 3.21 17.61
CA ARG A 104 -0.21 2.81 17.43
C ARG A 104 -0.41 1.94 16.21
N VAL A 105 -1.58 1.32 16.14
CA VAL A 105 -2.13 0.70 14.92
C VAL A 105 -3.33 1.52 14.47
N GLN A 106 -3.41 1.84 13.18
CA GLN A 106 -4.56 2.55 12.61
C GLN A 106 -5.29 1.69 11.57
N SER A 107 -6.62 1.67 11.64
CA SER A 107 -7.46 1.05 10.61
C SER A 107 -7.98 2.09 9.63
N TRP A 108 -7.93 1.77 8.35
CA TRP A 108 -8.39 2.59 7.24
C TRP A 108 -9.40 1.76 6.44
N PRO A 109 -10.71 2.06 6.54
CA PRO A 109 -11.70 1.32 5.80
C PRO A 109 -11.56 1.63 4.31
N THR A 110 -11.73 0.62 3.46
CA THR A 110 -11.98 0.90 2.05
C THR A 110 -13.31 1.63 1.98
N LEU A 111 -13.29 2.86 1.47
CA LEU A 111 -14.52 3.50 1.06
C LEU A 111 -15.08 2.62 -0.04
N ALA A 112 -16.14 1.86 0.26
CA ALA A 112 -16.94 1.27 -0.77
C ALA A 112 -17.22 2.41 -1.75
N VAL A 113 -16.80 2.26 -3.01
CA VAL A 113 -17.31 3.11 -4.08
C VAL A 113 -18.79 2.75 -4.11
N GLN A 114 -19.59 3.40 -3.26
CA GLN A 114 -21.02 3.30 -3.34
C GLN A 114 -21.35 3.86 -4.70
N GLY A 115 -21.74 2.97 -5.60
CA GLY A 115 -22.65 3.34 -6.67
C GLY A 115 -23.87 3.94 -6.02
N THR A 116 -23.82 5.24 -5.71
CA THR A 116 -24.99 6.05 -5.50
C THR A 116 -25.61 6.22 -6.89
N THR A 117 -26.37 5.23 -7.32
CA THR A 117 -27.41 5.48 -8.32
C THR A 117 -28.41 6.38 -7.62
N ILE A 118 -28.30 7.69 -7.83
CA ILE A 118 -29.38 8.62 -7.49
C ILE A 118 -30.50 8.31 -8.49
N SER A 119 -31.42 7.43 -8.10
CA SER A 119 -32.70 7.30 -8.77
C SER A 119 -33.52 8.54 -8.42
N VAL A 120 -33.51 9.54 -9.29
CA VAL A 120 -34.50 10.62 -9.25
C VAL A 120 -35.77 10.07 -9.88
N THR A 121 -36.88 10.12 -9.15
CA THR A 121 -38.24 9.93 -9.68
C THR A 121 -38.80 11.28 -10.07
#